data_AF-A0A182IQR7-F1
#
_entry.id   AF-A0A182IQR7-F1
#
_cell.length_a   1.000
_cell.length_b   1.000
_cell.length_c   1.000
_cell.angle_alpha   90.00
_cell.angle_beta   90.00
_cell.angle_gamma   90.00
#
_symmetry.space_group_name_H-M   'P 1'
#
loop_
_entity.id
_entity.type
_entity.pdbx_description
1 polymer ?
#
loop_
_entity_poly.entity_id
_entity_poly.type
_entity_poly.pdbx_seq_one_letter_code
_entity_poly.pdbx_strand_id
1 'polypeptide(L)'
;MFENFEHVSGFDEVLFDIRVRKINRTTMALNGSMVLKVPIQNDLRVSMDLFHSRLGNQQFNHYPMKLPTSGYCDFIDNIYTDYQQVMEQIENIPAKGECPISLRSIIFRDLIFPSEMIPLTMPRGLWKVIMIGERSGKMVYTYHVLVKVYDELSSFSF
;
A
#
# COMPACT_ATOMS: atom_id res chain seq x y z
N MET A 1 3.80 9.99 -4.94
CA MET A 1 3.32 10.82 -3.82
C MET A 1 1.90 10.42 -3.45
N PHE A 2 1.56 10.30 -2.17
CA PHE A 2 0.19 9.99 -1.73
C PHE A 2 -0.78 11.15 -1.99
N GLU A 3 -1.99 10.82 -2.43
CA GLU A 3 -3.08 11.77 -2.68
C GLU A 3 -4.32 11.44 -1.84
N ASN A 4 -4.65 10.15 -1.67
CA ASN A 4 -5.75 9.71 -0.83
C ASN A 4 -5.51 8.30 -0.28
N PHE A 5 -6.15 7.98 0.84
CA PHE A 5 -6.29 6.63 1.37
C PHE A 5 -7.76 6.43 1.76
N GLU A 6 -8.37 5.32 1.35
CA GLU A 6 -9.75 5.03 1.68
C GLU A 6 -9.94 3.55 2.02
N HIS A 7 -10.46 3.29 3.22
CA HIS A 7 -10.86 1.96 3.66
C HIS A 7 -12.31 1.70 3.23
N VAL A 8 -12.53 0.68 2.41
CA VAL A 8 -13.81 0.47 1.72
C VAL A 8 -14.63 -0.62 2.41
N SER A 9 -14.01 -1.73 2.80
CA SER A 9 -14.69 -2.85 3.48
C SER A 9 -13.73 -3.71 4.29
N GLY A 10 -14.27 -4.59 5.13
CA GLY A 10 -13.49 -5.47 6.00
C GLY A 10 -13.18 -4.88 7.37
N PHE A 11 -14.02 -3.93 7.84
CA PHE A 11 -13.86 -3.23 9.12
C PHE A 11 -13.80 -4.14 10.35
N ASP A 12 -14.30 -5.37 10.27
CA ASP A 12 -14.24 -6.36 11.35
C ASP A 12 -12.92 -7.15 11.37
N GLU A 13 -12.16 -7.12 10.28
CA GLU A 13 -10.90 -7.84 10.10
C GLU A 13 -9.72 -6.91 10.38
N VAL A 14 -9.80 -5.70 9.83
CA VAL A 14 -8.80 -4.65 9.97
C VAL A 14 -9.49 -3.29 10.03
N LEU A 15 -8.98 -2.38 10.85
CA LEU A 15 -9.38 -0.97 10.83
C LEU A 15 -8.21 -0.11 10.40
N PHE A 16 -8.42 0.68 9.35
CA PHE A 16 -7.50 1.74 8.98
C PHE A 16 -8.05 3.09 9.43
N ASP A 17 -7.28 3.80 10.24
CA ASP A 17 -7.45 5.22 10.53
C ASP A 17 -6.21 5.94 9.99
N ILE A 18 -6.13 6.06 8.66
CA ILE A 18 -4.99 6.61 7.95
C ILE A 18 -5.46 7.81 7.13
N ARG A 19 -4.71 8.91 7.21
CA ARG A 19 -4.89 10.08 6.37
C ARG A 19 -3.63 10.43 5.61
N VAL A 20 -3.81 11.06 4.45
CA VAL A 20 -2.72 11.72 3.74
C VAL A 20 -2.52 13.11 4.34
N ARG A 21 -1.29 13.41 4.77
CA ARG A 21 -0.88 14.69 5.35
C ARG A 21 0.13 15.37 4.46
N LYS A 22 -0.06 16.68 4.23
CA LYS A 22 0.95 17.54 3.60
C LYS A 22 2.02 17.93 4.62
N ILE A 23 3.26 17.51 4.39
CA ILE A 23 4.40 17.87 5.24
C ILE A 23 4.97 19.21 4.79
N ASN A 24 5.15 19.39 3.48
CA ASN A 24 5.63 20.62 2.87
C ASN A 24 5.06 20.77 1.45
N ARG A 25 5.61 21.67 0.61
CA ARG A 25 5.09 21.93 -0.74
C ARG A 25 5.12 20.70 -1.66
N THR A 26 6.08 19.79 -1.48
CA THR A 26 6.38 18.67 -2.39
C THR A 26 6.31 17.30 -1.73
N THR A 27 6.09 17.25 -0.41
CA THR A 27 6.07 16.00 0.36
C THR A 27 4.70 15.79 1.00
N MET A 28 4.09 14.65 0.67
CA MET A 28 2.90 14.12 1.34
C MET A 28 3.28 12.80 2.00
N ALA A 29 2.64 12.51 3.13
CA ALA A 29 2.92 11.33 3.92
C ALA A 29 1.63 10.69 4.44
N LEU A 30 1.66 9.38 4.68
CA LEU A 30 0.62 8.69 5.43
C LEU A 30 0.86 8.88 6.91
N ASN A 31 -0.19 9.27 7.62
CA ASN A 31 -0.17 9.38 9.07
C ASN A 31 -1.42 8.74 9.64
N GLY A 32 -1.25 7.83 10.60
CA GLY A 32 -2.37 7.13 11.20
C GLY A 32 -2.01 5.74 11.72
N SER A 33 -3.01 4.88 11.84
CA SER A 33 -2.84 3.52 12.33
C SER A 33 -3.65 2.50 11.54
N MET A 34 -3.18 1.26 11.58
CA MET A 34 -3.90 0.06 11.15
C MET A 34 -4.04 -0.87 12.35
N VAL A 35 -5.26 -1.27 12.70
CA VAL A 35 -5.54 -2.21 13.79
C VAL A 35 -5.96 -3.54 13.20
N LEU A 36 -5.15 -4.57 13.41
CA LEU A 36 -5.51 -5.95 13.07
C LEU A 36 -6.43 -6.50 14.15
N LYS A 37 -7.69 -6.78 13.80
CA LYS A 37 -8.71 -7.27 14.74
C LYS A 37 -8.75 -8.79 14.86
N VAL A 38 -8.20 -9.47 13.87
CA VAL A 38 -8.04 -10.92 13.87
C VAL A 38 -6.60 -11.30 13.56
N PRO A 39 -6.11 -12.48 14.02
CA PRO A 39 -4.82 -12.98 13.57
C PRO A 39 -4.83 -13.20 12.05
N ILE A 40 -3.76 -12.78 11.38
CA ILE A 40 -3.61 -13.01 9.94
C ILE A 40 -2.73 -14.23 9.72
N GLN A 41 -3.29 -15.22 9.04
CA GLN A 41 -2.54 -16.37 8.53
C GLN A 41 -2.19 -16.14 7.06
N ASN A 42 -1.28 -16.97 6.52
CA ASN A 42 -0.87 -16.86 5.13
C ASN A 42 -1.94 -17.35 4.12
N ASP A 43 -3.08 -17.83 4.60
CA ASP A 43 -4.25 -18.20 3.78
C ASP A 43 -5.01 -16.98 3.24
N LEU A 44 -4.81 -15.80 3.85
CA LEU A 44 -5.32 -14.52 3.38
C LEU A 44 -4.51 -14.08 2.16
N ARG A 45 -5.08 -14.24 0.98
CA ARG A 45 -4.46 -13.86 -0.29
C ARG A 45 -4.63 -12.36 -0.52
N VAL A 46 -3.55 -11.70 -0.89
CA VAL A 46 -3.53 -10.28 -1.24
C VAL A 46 -3.31 -10.14 -2.74
N SER A 47 -4.14 -9.34 -3.38
CA SER A 47 -4.02 -8.96 -4.79
C SER A 47 -4.21 -7.46 -4.97
N MET A 48 -3.81 -6.95 -6.12
CA MET A 48 -3.88 -5.53 -6.44
C MET A 48 -4.50 -5.31 -7.82
N ASP A 49 -5.47 -4.40 -7.89
CA ASP A 49 -5.98 -3.87 -9.15
C ASP A 49 -5.51 -2.42 -9.33
N LEU A 50 -5.02 -2.12 -10.53
CA LEU A 50 -4.47 -0.81 -10.85
C LEU A 50 -5.38 -0.08 -11.83
N PHE A 51 -5.61 1.20 -11.54
CA PHE A 51 -6.29 2.08 -12.45
C PHE A 51 -5.50 3.37 -12.64
N HIS A 52 -5.48 3.87 -13.87
CA HIS A 52 -4.69 5.01 -14.27
C HIS A 52 -5.58 6.15 -14.80
N SER A 53 -5.34 7.35 -14.27
CA SER A 53 -5.89 8.60 -14.77
C SER A 53 -4.75 9.44 -15.32
N ARG A 54 -4.59 9.42 -16.66
CA ARG A 54 -3.53 10.12 -17.38
C ARG A 54 -3.50 11.63 -17.12
N LEU A 55 -4.67 12.24 -17.00
CA LEU A 55 -4.82 13.69 -16.78
C LEU A 55 -4.89 14.07 -15.29
N GLY A 56 -4.96 13.10 -14.38
CA GLY A 56 -5.13 13.37 -12.95
C GLY A 56 -6.49 13.95 -12.58
N ASN A 57 -7.50 13.84 -13.45
CA ASN A 57 -8.84 14.39 -13.28
C ASN A 57 -9.83 13.40 -12.65
N GLN A 58 -9.31 12.41 -11.90
CA GLN A 58 -10.07 11.33 -11.25
C GLN A 58 -10.90 10.44 -12.20
N GLN A 59 -10.68 10.52 -13.51
CA GLN A 59 -11.25 9.58 -14.48
C GLN A 59 -10.25 8.45 -14.69
N PHE A 60 -10.62 7.26 -14.24
CA PHE A 60 -9.73 6.10 -14.14
C PHE A 60 -10.06 5.06 -15.20
N ASN A 61 -9.04 4.54 -15.88
CA ASN A 61 -9.13 3.37 -16.72
C ASN A 61 -8.40 2.21 -16.05
N HIS A 62 -8.94 0.99 -16.15
CA HIS A 62 -8.26 -0.21 -15.67
C HIS A 62 -6.91 -0.37 -16.41
N TYR A 63 -5.83 -0.57 -15.65
CA TYR A 63 -4.49 -0.73 -16.16
C TYR A 63 -4.09 -2.21 -16.09
N PRO A 64 -3.85 -2.88 -17.23
CA PRO A 64 -3.70 -4.34 -17.28
C PRO A 64 -2.30 -4.82 -16.86
N MET A 65 -1.81 -4.38 -15.70
CA MET A 65 -0.56 -4.85 -15.12
C MET A 65 -0.84 -6.00 -14.16
N LYS A 66 -0.20 -7.15 -14.40
CA LYS A 66 -0.32 -8.31 -13.52
C LYS A 66 0.67 -8.18 -12.37
N LEU A 67 0.17 -7.84 -11.20
CA LEU A 67 0.94 -7.93 -9.96
C LEU A 67 0.76 -9.32 -9.32
N PRO A 68 1.81 -9.89 -8.70
CA PRO A 68 1.71 -11.19 -8.04
C PRO A 68 0.61 -11.18 -6.98
N THR A 69 -0.18 -12.25 -6.94
CA THR A 69 -1.09 -12.53 -5.83
C THR A 69 -0.41 -13.52 -4.89
N SER A 70 -0.23 -13.16 -3.62
CA SER A 70 0.45 -13.98 -2.61
C SER A 70 -0.34 -14.06 -1.33
N GLY A 71 0.03 -14.95 -0.41
CA GLY A 71 -0.45 -14.88 0.98
C GLY A 71 0.02 -13.58 1.66
N TYR A 72 -0.68 -13.16 2.71
CA TYR A 72 -0.37 -11.90 3.39
C TYR A 72 1.00 -11.93 4.10
N CYS A 73 1.39 -13.06 4.69
CA CYS A 73 2.72 -13.20 5.30
C CYS A 73 3.81 -13.10 4.23
N ASP A 74 3.66 -13.84 3.12
CA ASP A 74 4.59 -13.79 2.00
C ASP A 74 4.66 -12.39 1.38
N PHE A 75 3.52 -11.69 1.30
CA PHE A 75 3.46 -10.33 0.81
C PHE A 75 4.35 -9.40 1.64
N ILE A 76 4.23 -9.44 2.96
CA ILE A 76 5.07 -8.66 3.89
C ILE A 76 6.55 -9.02 3.73
N ASP A 77 6.88 -10.31 3.63
CA ASP A 77 8.27 -10.78 3.46
C ASP A 77 8.91 -10.33 2.14
N ASN A 78 8.12 -10.26 1.07
CA ASN A 78 8.56 -9.71 -0.20
C ASN A 78 8.85 -8.21 -0.09
N ILE A 79 7.99 -7.43 0.57
CA ILE A 79 8.26 -6.00 0.81
C ILE A 79 9.51 -5.82 1.67
N TYR A 80 9.74 -6.65 2.69
CA TYR A 80 10.99 -6.63 3.45
C TYR A 80 12.21 -6.93 2.60
N THR A 81 12.11 -7.83 1.63
CA THR A 81 13.23 -8.24 0.79
C THR A 81 13.68 -7.11 -0.13
N ASP A 82 12.74 -6.36 -0.70
CA ASP A 82 13.04 -5.33 -1.69
C ASP A 82 13.11 -3.91 -1.08
N TYR A 83 12.42 -3.68 0.05
CA TYR A 83 12.16 -2.35 0.61
C TYR A 83 12.26 -2.31 2.14
N GLN A 84 13.24 -3.01 2.72
CA GLN A 84 13.45 -3.08 4.17
C GLN A 84 13.41 -1.70 4.87
N GLN A 85 14.05 -0.69 4.30
CA GLN A 85 14.11 0.67 4.86
C GLN A 85 12.73 1.33 5.02
N VAL A 86 11.76 0.96 4.18
CA VAL A 86 10.38 1.44 4.29
C VAL A 86 9.70 0.77 5.48
N MET A 87 9.90 -0.54 5.64
CA MET A 87 9.30 -1.32 6.72
C MET A 87 9.80 -0.88 8.10
N GLU A 88 11.08 -0.52 8.21
CA GLU A 88 11.70 -0.02 9.45
C GLU A 88 11.10 1.31 9.94
N GLN A 89 10.44 2.08 9.06
CA GLN A 89 9.76 3.33 9.42
C GLN A 89 8.36 3.11 10.01
N ILE A 90 7.83 1.88 9.96
CA ILE A 90 6.47 1.56 10.40
C ILE A 90 6.54 0.90 11.78
N GLU A 91 5.94 1.53 12.78
CA GLU A 91 6.00 1.00 14.14
C GLU A 91 5.08 -0.21 14.29
N ASN A 92 5.57 -1.23 14.98
CA ASN A 92 4.82 -2.46 15.29
C ASN A 92 4.35 -3.24 14.05
N ILE A 93 4.96 -2.99 12.88
CA ILE A 93 4.80 -3.82 11.69
C ILE A 93 5.31 -5.25 11.97
N PRO A 94 4.71 -6.31 11.39
CA PRO A 94 5.18 -7.67 11.59
C PRO A 94 6.64 -7.83 11.17
N ALA A 95 7.43 -8.57 11.94
CA ALA A 95 8.81 -8.84 11.57
C ALA A 95 8.86 -9.71 10.30
N LYS A 96 9.97 -9.64 9.55
CA LYS A 96 10.21 -10.55 8.43
C LYS A 96 10.17 -12.01 8.92
N GLY A 97 9.40 -12.85 8.25
CA GLY A 97 9.16 -14.25 8.60
C GLY A 97 8.12 -14.46 9.71
N GLU A 98 7.49 -13.40 10.22
CA GLU A 98 6.47 -13.51 11.26
C GLU A 98 5.14 -13.99 10.68
N CYS A 99 4.79 -15.25 10.97
CA CYS A 99 3.49 -15.82 10.62
C CYS A 99 3.11 -16.93 11.62
N PRO A 100 1.86 -16.98 12.12
CA PRO A 100 0.77 -16.03 11.91
C PRO A 100 1.03 -14.69 12.57
N ILE A 101 0.50 -13.62 11.97
CA ILE A 101 0.61 -12.27 12.50
C ILE A 101 -0.45 -12.08 13.58
N SER A 102 -0.02 -11.77 14.80
CA SER A 102 -0.90 -11.53 15.95
C SER A 102 -1.60 -10.17 15.88
N LEU A 103 -2.72 -10.05 16.60
CA LEU A 103 -3.48 -8.80 16.74
C LEU A 103 -2.56 -7.69 17.25
N ARG A 104 -2.59 -6.54 16.58
CA ARG A 104 -1.75 -5.40 16.93
C ARG A 104 -2.25 -4.11 16.29
N SER A 105 -1.75 -2.99 16.81
CA SER A 105 -1.89 -1.68 16.18
C SER A 105 -0.57 -1.28 15.54
N ILE A 106 -0.57 -1.16 14.22
CA ILE A 106 0.55 -0.73 13.40
C ILE A 106 0.44 0.77 13.18
N ILE A 107 1.52 1.52 13.39
CA ILE A 107 1.50 2.99 13.37
C ILE A 107 2.35 3.50 12.20
N PHE A 108 1.74 4.39 11.42
CA PHE A 108 2.38 5.13 10.34
C PHE A 108 2.60 6.57 10.83
N ARG A 109 3.86 6.95 11.09
CA ARG A 109 4.23 8.33 11.47
C ARG A 109 4.86 9.02 10.29
N ASP A 110 4.06 9.82 9.58
CA ASP A 110 4.51 10.54 8.40
C ASP A 110 5.30 9.68 7.42
N LEU A 111 4.80 8.47 7.12
CA LEU A 111 5.40 7.58 6.14
C LEU A 111 5.34 8.23 4.75
N ILE A 112 6.49 8.62 4.22
CA ILE A 112 6.61 9.21 2.89
C ILE A 112 6.48 8.10 1.85
N PHE A 113 5.84 8.40 0.72
CA PHE A 113 5.71 7.44 -0.37
C PHE A 113 7.11 7.05 -0.90
N PRO A 114 7.52 5.77 -0.84
CA PRO A 114 8.80 5.32 -1.37
C PRO A 114 8.78 5.27 -2.90
N SER A 115 9.39 6.26 -3.55
CA SER A 115 9.41 6.37 -5.01
C SER A 115 10.07 5.18 -5.71
N GLU A 116 11.00 4.51 -5.02
CA GLU A 116 11.70 3.31 -5.47
C GLU A 116 10.78 2.11 -5.69
N MET A 117 9.57 2.09 -5.08
CA MET A 117 8.57 1.06 -5.31
C MET A 117 7.80 1.23 -6.63
N ILE A 118 7.97 2.36 -7.33
CA ILE A 118 7.32 2.61 -8.62
C ILE A 118 8.16 1.99 -9.74
N PRO A 119 7.64 1.02 -10.52
CA PRO A 119 8.33 0.53 -11.70
C PRO A 119 8.60 1.65 -12.71
N LEU A 120 9.79 1.66 -13.32
CA LEU A 120 10.16 2.64 -14.38
C LEU A 120 9.18 2.66 -15.55
N THR A 121 8.46 1.55 -15.75
CA THR A 121 7.47 1.40 -16.82
C THR A 121 6.10 1.98 -16.48
N MET A 122 5.88 2.46 -15.25
CA MET A 122 4.60 3.03 -14.81
C MET A 122 4.45 4.47 -15.32
N PRO A 123 3.47 4.76 -16.20
CA PRO A 123 3.28 6.11 -16.72
C PRO A 123 2.99 7.14 -15.64
N ARG A 124 3.42 8.38 -15.87
CA ARG A 124 3.01 9.53 -15.05
C ARG A 124 1.49 9.69 -14.98
N GLY A 125 1.02 10.31 -13.91
CA GLY A 125 -0.39 10.60 -13.71
C GLY A 125 -0.88 10.18 -12.33
N LEU A 126 -2.20 10.11 -12.18
CA LEU A 126 -2.83 9.68 -10.94
C LEU A 126 -3.19 8.20 -11.04
N TRP A 127 -2.74 7.43 -10.05
CA TRP A 127 -2.97 6.00 -9.94
C TRP A 127 -3.90 5.72 -8.78
N LYS A 128 -4.85 4.81 -9.00
CA LYS A 128 -5.64 4.19 -7.94
C LYS A 128 -5.19 2.74 -7.83
N VAL A 129 -4.66 2.39 -6.67
CA VAL A 129 -4.25 1.04 -6.31
C VAL A 129 -5.32 0.49 -5.37
N ILE A 130 -6.06 -0.52 -5.81
CA ILE A 130 -7.04 -1.22 -4.98
C ILE A 130 -6.37 -2.46 -4.41
N MET A 131 -6.30 -2.53 -3.08
CA MET A 131 -5.78 -3.66 -2.35
C MET A 131 -6.95 -4.56 -1.96
N ILE A 132 -6.86 -5.84 -2.30
CA ILE A 132 -7.94 -6.82 -2.08
C ILE A 132 -7.38 -7.97 -1.26
N GLY A 133 -7.96 -8.18 -0.08
CA GLY A 133 -7.73 -9.37 0.73
C GLY A 133 -8.82 -10.40 0.48
N GLU A 134 -8.45 -11.63 0.16
CA GLU A 134 -9.36 -12.75 -0.09
C GLU A 134 -8.99 -13.95 0.78
N ARG A 135 -9.98 -14.61 1.36
CA ARG A 135 -9.82 -15.89 2.04
C ARG A 135 -10.85 -16.87 1.49
N SER A 136 -10.39 -18.03 1.03
CA SER A 136 -11.24 -19.10 0.49
C SER A 136 -12.23 -18.63 -0.61
N GLY A 137 -11.79 -17.78 -1.55
CA GLY A 137 -12.63 -17.28 -2.64
C GLY A 137 -13.59 -16.15 -2.26
N LYS A 138 -13.51 -15.62 -1.04
CA LYS A 138 -14.35 -14.50 -0.57
C LYS A 138 -13.47 -13.31 -0.22
N MET A 139 -13.84 -12.14 -0.72
CA MET A 139 -13.22 -10.88 -0.32
C MET A 139 -13.49 -10.62 1.17
N VAL A 140 -12.43 -10.41 1.92
CA VAL A 140 -12.41 -10.21 3.38
C VAL A 140 -12.26 -8.73 3.71
N TYR A 141 -11.38 -8.03 3.00
CA TYR A 141 -11.24 -6.58 3.13
C TYR A 141 -10.83 -5.95 1.80
N THR A 142 -11.10 -4.65 1.66
CA THR A 142 -10.53 -3.85 0.60
C THR A 142 -10.31 -2.41 1.03
N TYR A 143 -9.23 -1.83 0.55
CA TYR A 143 -8.94 -0.41 0.66
C TYR A 143 -8.28 0.04 -0.64
N HIS A 144 -8.22 1.35 -0.87
CA HIS A 144 -7.47 1.88 -1.98
C HIS A 144 -6.63 3.08 -1.61
N VAL A 145 -5.55 3.24 -2.35
CA VAL A 145 -4.64 4.38 -2.24
C VAL A 145 -4.60 5.09 -3.57
N LEU A 146 -4.69 6.42 -3.53
CA LEU A 146 -4.39 7.26 -4.68
C LEU A 146 -2.94 7.74 -4.59
N VAL A 147 -2.18 7.51 -5.66
CA VAL A 147 -0.78 7.88 -5.75
C VAL A 147 -0.56 8.66 -7.03
N LYS A 148 0.09 9.82 -6.93
CA LYS A 148 0.53 10.59 -8.09
C LYS A 148 1.99 10.25 -8.42
N VAL A 149 2.21 9.85 -9.67
CA VAL A 149 3.51 9.51 -10.25
C VAL A 149 3.98 10.68 -11.12
N TYR A 150 5.22 11.13 -10.89
CA TYR A 150 5.90 12.21 -11.60
C TYR A 150 7.09 11.67 -12.39
N ASP A 151 7.58 12.43 -13.36
CA ASP A 151 8.70 12.05 -14.23
C ASP A 151 10.09 12.12 -13.54
N GLU A 152 10.16 12.36 -12.22
CA GLU A 152 11.43 12.57 -11.50
C GLU A 152 12.17 11.26 -11.21
N LEU A 153 12.74 10.65 -12.25
CA LEU A 153 13.84 9.69 -12.18
C LEU A 153 15.02 10.14 -13.06
N SER A 154 15.35 11.43 -13.01
CA SER A 154 16.48 12.02 -13.73
C SER A 154 17.33 12.97 -12.89
N SER A 155 17.53 12.70 -11.59
CA SER A 155 18.43 13.54 -10.79
C SER A 155 19.15 12.85 -9.63
N PHE A 156 19.42 11.55 -9.74
CA PHE A 156 20.47 10.92 -8.93
C PHE A 156 21.31 9.98 -9.80
N SER A 157 22.22 10.59 -10.55
CA SER A 157 23.39 9.94 -11.09
C SER A 157 24.56 10.90 -10.86
N PHE A 158 25.33 10.63 -9.81
CA PHE A 158 26.71 11.09 -9.63
C PHE A 158 27.50 9.94 -9.02
#